data_AF-A0A821MC14-F1
#
_entry.id   AF-A0A821MC14-F1
#
_cell.length_a   1.000
_cell.length_b   1.000
_cell.length_c   1.000
_cell.angle_alpha   90.00
_cell.angle_beta   90.00
_cell.angle_gamma   90.00
#
_symmetry.space_group_name_H-M   'P 1'
#
loop_
_entity.id
_entity.type
_entity.pdbx_description
1 polymer ?
#
loop_
_entity_poly.entity_id
_entity_poly.type
_entity_poly.pdbx_seq_one_letter_code
_entity_poly.pdbx_strand_id
1 'polypeptide(L)' 'VDPVVQGKTRAEQFYRGDKFGDKAMSILLHGDAAFAGQGVVYETFHLSDLPAYTTHGTVHIICNNQVG' A
#
# COMPACT_ATOMS: atom_id res chain seq x y z
N VAL A 1 7.91 -4.58 1.42
CA VAL A 1 7.01 -5.48 0.62
C VAL A 1 5.86 -4.69 -0.01
N ASP A 2 5.66 -3.46 0.45
CA ASP A 2 4.61 -2.51 0.12
C ASP A 2 4.29 -2.38 -1.37
N PRO A 3 5.26 -2.09 -2.26
CA PRO A 3 4.94 -1.89 -3.68
C PRO A 3 4.48 -3.18 -4.36
N VAL A 4 4.90 -4.35 -3.85
CA VAL A 4 4.48 -5.65 -4.39
C VAL A 4 3.01 -5.90 -4.08
N VAL A 5 2.58 -5.62 -2.84
CA VAL A 5 1.17 -5.78 -2.44
C VAL A 5 0.30 -4.77 -3.18
N GLN A 6 0.71 -3.49 -3.26
CA GLN A 6 -0.04 -2.50 -4.04
C GLN A 6 -0.14 -2.90 -5.52
N GLY A 7 0.95 -3.38 -6.13
CA GLY A 7 0.94 -3.88 -7.51
C GLY A 7 -0.02 -5.07 -7.70
N LYS A 8 -0.07 -6.00 -6.74
CA LYS A 8 -1.02 -7.12 -6.77
C LYS A 8 -2.46 -6.65 -6.60
N THR A 9 -2.73 -5.73 -5.67
CA THR A 9 -4.06 -5.12 -5.51
C THR A 9 -4.49 -4.39 -6.78
N ARG A 10 -3.60 -3.63 -7.42
CA ARG A 10 -3.87 -2.96 -8.69
C ARG A 10 -4.21 -3.96 -9.79
N ALA A 11 -3.49 -5.08 -9.87
CA ALA A 11 -3.80 -6.15 -10.81
C ALA A 11 -5.18 -6.77 -10.56
N GLU A 12 -5.53 -7.04 -9.30
CA GLU A 12 -6.88 -7.52 -8.94
C GLU A 12 -7.97 -6.53 -9.32
N GLN A 13 -7.75 -5.24 -9.08
CA GLN A 13 -8.69 -4.19 -9.47
C GLN A 13 -8.89 -4.14 -10.99
N PHE A 14 -7.80 -4.24 -11.76
CA PHE A 14 -7.86 -4.31 -13.21
C PHE A 14 -8.69 -5.51 -13.70
N TYR A 15 -8.38 -6.73 -13.23
CA TYR A 15 -9.08 -7.94 -13.66
C TYR A 15 -10.56 -7.98 -13.23
N ARG A 16 -10.93 -7.27 -12.16
CA ARG A 16 -12.32 -7.19 -11.65
C ARG A 16 -13.11 -5.99 -12.19
N GLY A 17 -12.51 -5.19 -13.08
CA GLY A 17 -13.10 -3.94 -13.57
C GLY A 17 -13.43 -2.97 -12.44
N ASP A 18 -12.65 -2.99 -11.36
CA ASP A 18 -12.83 -2.17 -10.16
C ASP A 18 -12.17 -0.80 -10.38
N LYS A 19 -12.97 0.17 -10.85
CA LYS A 19 -12.52 1.53 -11.14
C LYS A 19 -12.50 2.45 -9.91
N PHE A 20 -13.07 2.01 -8.80
CA PHE A 20 -13.28 2.83 -7.61
C PHE A 20 -12.58 2.26 -6.37
N GLY A 21 -11.97 1.08 -6.47
CA GLY A 21 -11.30 0.36 -5.39
C GLY A 21 -12.27 -0.28 -4.39
N ASP A 22 -13.51 -0.57 -4.80
CA ASP A 22 -14.57 -1.08 -3.92
C ASP A 22 -14.65 -2.61 -3.87
N LYS A 23 -13.82 -3.33 -4.66
CA LYS A 23 -13.80 -4.80 -4.73
C LYS A 23 -12.48 -5.43 -4.26
N ALA A 24 -11.39 -4.67 -4.22
CA ALA A 24 -10.09 -5.14 -3.76
C ALA A 24 -9.28 -4.02 -3.11
N MET A 25 -8.69 -4.32 -1.94
CA MET A 25 -7.92 -3.38 -1.12
C MET A 25 -6.58 -4.02 -0.71
N SER A 26 -5.58 -3.19 -0.45
CA SER A 26 -4.32 -3.60 0.17
C SER A 26 -4.32 -3.30 1.66
N ILE A 27 -3.77 -4.22 2.45
CA ILE A 27 -3.47 -4.03 3.87
C ILE A 27 -1.98 -4.29 4.05
N LEU A 28 -1.28 -3.35 4.68
CA LEU A 28 0.17 -3.41 4.90
C LEU A 28 0.48 -3.32 6.39
N LEU A 29 1.24 -4.28 6.89
CA LEU A 29 1.68 -4.35 8.28
C LEU A 29 3.16 -3.97 8.37
N HIS A 30 3.48 -3.06 9.29
CA HIS A 30 4.81 -2.51 9.49
C HIS A 30 5.23 -2.59 10.94
N GLY A 31 6.54 -2.71 11.20
CA GLY A 31 7.13 -2.29 12.47
C GLY A 31 7.35 -0.77 12.47
N ASP A 32 7.36 -0.16 13.64
CA ASP A 32 7.57 1.29 13.83
C ASP A 32 8.87 1.81 13.22
N ALA A 33 10.01 1.21 13.55
CA ALA A 33 11.31 1.70 13.05
C ALA A 33 11.47 1.52 11.54
N ALA A 34 11.00 0.40 10.99
CA ALA A 34 11.04 0.15 9.55
C ALA A 34 10.12 1.12 8.78
N PHE A 35 8.93 1.40 9.31
CA PHE A 35 7.98 2.34 8.69
C PHE A 35 8.59 3.75 8.55
N ALA A 36 9.29 4.22 9.58
CA ALA A 36 9.92 5.53 9.56
C ALA A 36 11.25 5.56 8.77
N GLY A 37 12.01 4.46 8.79
CA GLY A 37 13.40 4.42 8.31
C GLY A 37 13.59 3.95 6.87
N GLN A 38 12.62 3.26 6.27
CA GLN A 38 12.78 2.72 4.91
C GLN A 38 12.14 3.63 3.86
N GLY A 39 12.97 4.14 2.93
CA GLY A 39 12.53 5.01 1.84
C GLY A 39 11.41 4.43 0.96
N VAL A 40 11.38 3.10 0.80
CA VAL A 40 10.36 2.39 0.02
C VAL A 40 8.92 2.65 0.51
N VAL A 41 8.74 2.94 1.80
CA VAL A 41 7.43 3.30 2.39
C VAL A 41 6.95 4.61 1.78
N TYR A 42 7.81 5.63 1.74
CA TYR A 42 7.50 6.94 1.17
C TYR A 42 7.39 6.92 -0.36
N GLU A 43 8.21 6.10 -1.03
CA GLU A 43 8.06 5.84 -2.48
C GLU A 43 6.68 5.22 -2.77
N THR A 44 6.23 4.27 -1.94
CA THR A 44 4.92 3.64 -2.11
C THR A 44 3.76 4.62 -1.81
N PHE A 45 3.89 5.48 -0.80
CA PHE A 45 2.92 6.55 -0.58
C PHE A 45 2.80 7.50 -1.78
N HIS A 46 3.90 7.84 -2.45
CA HIS A 46 3.86 8.66 -3.66
C HIS A 46 3.08 7.99 -4.81
N LEU A 47 2.98 6.65 -4.84
CA LEU A 47 2.19 5.93 -5.84
C LEU A 47 0.67 6.00 -5.56
N SER A 48 0.26 6.34 -4.34
CA SER A 48 -1.12 6.16 -3.86
C SER A 48 -2.18 6.91 -4.67
N ASP A 49 -1.86 8.06 -5.27
CA ASP A 49 -2.80 8.89 -6.04
C ASP A 49 -2.37 9.10 -7.50
N LEU A 50 -1.33 8.38 -7.97
CA LEU A 50 -0.96 8.43 -9.38
C LEU A 50 -1.96 7.62 -10.23
N PRO A 51 -2.53 8.17 -11.32
CA PRO A 51 -3.62 7.52 -12.07
C PRO A 51 -3.34 6.08 -12.53
N ALA A 52 -2.09 5.78 -12.88
CA ALA A 52 -1.69 4.45 -13.34
C ALA A 52 -1.42 3.46 -12.19
N TYR A 53 -1.18 3.95 -10.97
CA TYR A 53 -0.69 3.15 -9.83
C TYR A 53 -1.67 3.08 -8.67
N THR A 54 -2.58 4.05 -8.55
CA THR A 54 -3.51 4.15 -7.43
C THR A 54 -4.32 2.87 -7.26
N THR A 55 -4.44 2.46 -6.00
CA THR A 55 -5.37 1.40 -5.57
C THR A 55 -6.56 1.97 -4.80
N HIS A 56 -6.79 3.29 -4.89
CA HIS A 56 -7.82 4.04 -4.16
C HIS A 56 -7.67 3.98 -2.63
N GLY A 57 -6.46 3.70 -2.16
CA GLY A 57 -6.10 3.68 -0.74
C GLY A 57 -5.57 2.32 -0.28
N THR A 58 -4.77 2.37 0.77
CA THR A 58 -4.17 1.21 1.44
C THR A 58 -4.34 1.40 2.94
N VAL A 59 -4.72 0.34 3.67
CA VAL A 59 -4.72 0.39 5.13
C VAL A 59 -3.33 0.02 5.63
N HIS A 60 -2.68 0.97 6.30
CA HIS A 60 -1.38 0.73 6.94
C HIS A 60 -1.60 0.51 8.44
N ILE A 61 -1.15 -0.63 8.94
CA ILE A 61 -1.12 -0.96 10.36
C ILE A 61 0.33 -0.90 10.80
N ILE A 62 0.61 -0.05 11.78
CA ILE A 62 1.94 0.08 12.38
C ILE A 62 1.89 -0.59 13.75
N CYS A 63 2.62 -1.69 13.89
CA CYS A 63 2.88 -2.32 15.17
C CYS A 63 3.97 -1.52 15.90
N ASN A 64 3.54 -0.48 16.62
CA ASN A 64 4.44 0.35 17.41
C ASN A 64 4.70 -0.28 18.78
N ASN A 65 5.74 -1.11 18.83
CA ASN A 65 6.24 -1.71 20.07
C ASN A 65 7.28 -0.81 20.79
N GLN A 66 7.59 0.37 20.24
CA GLN A 66 8.54 1.36 20.78
C GLN A 66 10.00 0.89 20.78
N VAL A 67 10.33 -0.12 19.97
CA VAL A 67 11.69 -0.69 19.86
C VAL A 67 11.97 -1.04 18.41
N GLY A 68 13.03 -0.44 17.87
CA GLY A 68 13.45 -0.55 16.46
C GLY A 68 14.69 -1.39 16.23
#